data_AF-A0A0A9XT90-F1
#
_entry.id   AF-A0A0A9XT90-F1
#
_cell.length_a   1.000
_cell.length_b   1.000
_cell.length_c   1.000
_cell.angle_alpha   90.00
_cell.angle_beta   90.00
_cell.angle_gamma   90.00
#
_symmetry.space_group_name_H-M   'P 1'
#
loop_
_entity.id
_entity.type
_entity.pdbx_description
1 polymer ?
#
loop_
_entity_poly.entity_id
_entity_poly.type
_entity_poly.pdbx_seq_one_letter_code
_entity_poly.pdbx_strand_id
1 'polypeptide(L)'
;MTVQGIRDEFSIQVYEMHARLALQTLDHSEFNICQSVLKALYNEVSPTLTNEDEFTAYRLLYYLFTRDISDLTALMTELLLCRKNERSDSIQHSLDVALAWLLGCQHRIFKLYTSAPLHSSYVMNLFLPRERAAYFKILMKAYRPWVPITFITSELAFIDDIQTLKFLEELGNVVFTDSSRTKIDCKGTFESLK
;
A
#
# COMPACT_ATOMS: atom_id res chain seq x y z
N MET A 1 -10.24 17.86 18.17
CA MET A 1 -11.13 18.99 18.55
C MET A 1 -12.21 19.13 17.48
N THR A 2 -13.49 19.01 17.84
CA THR A 2 -14.61 19.39 16.97
C THR A 2 -15.03 20.81 17.35
N VAL A 3 -14.34 21.80 16.80
CA VAL A 3 -14.74 23.20 16.96
C VAL A 3 -15.90 23.42 16.00
N GLN A 4 -17.11 23.42 16.59
CA GLN A 4 -18.43 23.71 15.99
C GLN A 4 -19.02 22.52 15.21
N GLY A 5 -20.20 22.04 15.64
CA GLY A 5 -20.97 20.95 15.01
C GLY A 5 -21.57 21.31 13.66
N ILE A 6 -20.83 22.04 12.85
CA ILE A 6 -21.14 22.39 11.47
C ILE A 6 -20.65 21.21 10.62
N ARG A 7 -21.57 20.57 9.89
CA ARG A 7 -21.29 19.42 9.02
C ARG A 7 -21.58 19.85 7.60
N ASP A 8 -20.60 20.53 7.02
CA ASP A 8 -20.68 21.17 5.72
C ASP A 8 -19.48 20.78 4.83
N GLU A 9 -19.46 21.32 3.61
CA GLU A 9 -18.39 21.05 2.64
C GLU A 9 -17.00 21.49 3.14
N PHE A 10 -16.92 22.58 3.91
CA PHE A 10 -15.67 23.04 4.49
C PHE A 10 -15.10 22.02 5.48
N SER A 11 -15.96 21.44 6.31
CA SER A 11 -15.59 20.39 7.25
C SER A 11 -14.98 19.18 6.54
N ILE A 12 -15.58 18.77 5.41
CA ILE A 12 -15.05 17.70 4.56
C ILE A 12 -13.64 18.05 4.08
N GLN A 13 -13.45 19.22 3.48
CA GLN A 13 -12.13 19.66 2.97
C GLN A 13 -11.05 19.66 4.06
N VAL A 14 -11.38 20.08 5.29
CA VAL A 14 -10.45 20.05 6.43
C VAL A 14 -10.05 18.62 6.77
N TYR A 15 -11.01 17.70 6.88
CA TYR A 15 -10.72 16.30 7.18
C TYR A 15 -9.97 15.59 6.04
N GLU A 16 -10.28 15.91 4.79
CA GLU A 16 -9.55 15.37 3.65
C GLU A 16 -8.09 15.82 3.65
N MET A 17 -7.84 17.11 3.88
CA MET A 17 -6.48 17.64 4.00
C MET A 17 -5.74 17.00 5.18
N HIS A 18 -6.39 16.90 6.33
CA HIS A 18 -5.79 16.29 7.53
C HIS A 18 -5.45 14.82 7.30
N ALA A 19 -6.33 14.06 6.66
CA ALA A 19 -6.08 12.67 6.30
C ALA A 19 -4.88 12.52 5.36
N ARG A 20 -4.75 13.39 4.35
CA ARG A 20 -3.57 13.38 3.44
C ARG A 20 -2.28 13.69 4.18
N LEU A 21 -2.29 14.65 5.13
CA LEU A 21 -1.13 14.95 5.98
C LEU A 21 -0.76 13.77 6.89
N ALA A 22 -1.75 13.13 7.51
CA ALA A 22 -1.53 11.95 8.35
C ALA A 22 -0.89 10.80 7.57
N LEU A 23 -1.27 10.61 6.29
CA LEU A 23 -0.64 9.63 5.40
C LEU A 23 0.82 9.98 5.10
N GLN A 24 1.16 11.26 4.94
CA GLN A 24 2.54 11.71 4.71
C GLN A 24 3.43 11.49 5.93
N THR A 25 2.87 11.58 7.14
CA THR A 25 3.59 11.32 8.40
C THR A 25 3.51 9.87 8.87
N LEU A 26 2.90 8.98 8.08
CA LEU A 26 2.63 7.57 8.43
C LEU A 26 1.83 7.40 9.74
N ASP A 27 1.04 8.40 10.13
CA ASP A 27 0.15 8.35 11.29
C ASP A 27 -1.16 7.64 10.92
N HIS A 28 -1.10 6.32 10.89
CA HIS A 28 -2.24 5.49 10.52
C HIS A 28 -3.43 5.63 11.49
N SER A 29 -3.17 5.97 12.75
CA SER A 29 -4.21 6.20 13.76
C SER A 29 -5.05 7.43 13.42
N GLU A 30 -4.41 8.58 13.20
CA GLU A 30 -5.10 9.82 12.82
C GLU A 30 -5.78 9.69 11.47
N PHE A 31 -5.13 9.02 10.51
CA PHE A 31 -5.75 8.71 9.23
C PHE A 31 -7.04 7.91 9.39
N ASN A 32 -7.05 6.85 10.22
CA ASN A 32 -8.24 6.04 10.47
C ASN A 32 -9.39 6.81 11.16
N ILE A 33 -9.04 7.73 12.07
CA ILE A 33 -10.01 8.64 12.68
C ILE A 33 -10.64 9.52 11.59
N CYS A 34 -9.82 10.15 10.74
CA CYS A 34 -10.30 10.98 9.65
C CYS A 34 -11.19 10.20 8.67
N GLN A 35 -10.83 8.97 8.33
CA GLN A 35 -11.65 8.09 7.47
C GLN A 35 -13.04 7.84 8.06
N SER A 36 -13.12 7.55 9.36
CA SER A 36 -14.39 7.30 10.04
C SER A 36 -15.30 8.53 10.01
N VAL A 37 -14.72 9.72 10.20
CA VAL A 37 -15.45 10.99 10.12
C VAL A 37 -15.87 11.31 8.68
N LEU A 38 -14.96 11.18 7.70
CA LEU A 38 -15.25 11.41 6.28
C LEU A 38 -16.36 10.50 5.77
N LYS A 39 -16.35 9.21 6.14
CA LYS A 39 -17.42 8.26 5.79
C LYS A 39 -18.79 8.72 6.29
N ALA A 40 -18.85 9.26 7.51
CA ALA A 40 -20.10 9.79 8.06
C ALA A 40 -20.51 11.10 7.35
N LEU A 41 -19.56 12.00 7.09
CA LEU A 41 -19.83 13.28 6.41
C LEU A 41 -20.31 13.10 4.97
N TYR A 42 -19.73 12.17 4.20
CA TYR A 42 -20.16 11.89 2.83
C TYR A 42 -21.60 11.36 2.74
N ASN A 43 -22.08 10.65 3.75
CA ASN A 43 -23.47 10.19 3.80
C ASN A 43 -24.46 11.31 4.15
N GLU A 44 -24.01 12.33 4.86
CA GLU A 44 -24.87 13.42 5.36
C GLU A 44 -24.90 14.62 4.42
N VAL A 45 -23.81 14.88 3.69
CA VAL A 45 -23.66 16.03 2.79
C VAL A 45 -23.77 15.55 1.32
N SER A 46 -24.84 15.96 0.62
CA SER A 46 -25.15 15.53 -0.75
C SER A 46 -24.20 16.10 -1.83
N PRO A 47 -24.26 15.63 -3.09
CA PRO A 47 -23.31 14.77 -3.80
C PRO A 47 -22.29 15.54 -4.68
N THR A 48 -21.91 16.77 -4.32
CA THR A 48 -20.92 17.56 -5.09
C THR A 48 -19.46 17.22 -4.72
N LEU A 49 -19.27 16.02 -4.18
CA LEU A 49 -18.04 15.59 -3.51
C LEU A 49 -17.03 15.05 -4.52
N THR A 50 -16.07 15.89 -4.88
CA THR A 50 -15.04 15.58 -5.88
C THR A 50 -14.11 14.44 -5.44
N ASN A 51 -13.97 14.18 -4.13
CA ASN A 51 -12.93 13.29 -3.59
C ASN A 51 -13.45 12.05 -2.84
N GLU A 52 -14.76 11.79 -2.80
CA GLU A 52 -15.31 10.61 -2.10
C GLU A 52 -14.67 9.30 -2.59
N ASP A 53 -14.47 9.19 -3.89
CA ASP A 53 -13.88 8.02 -4.53
C ASP A 53 -12.39 7.84 -4.17
N GLU A 54 -11.64 8.94 -4.02
CA GLU A 54 -10.25 8.93 -3.51
C GLU A 54 -10.20 8.31 -2.11
N PHE A 55 -11.02 8.82 -1.18
CA PHE A 55 -11.01 8.32 0.21
C PHE A 55 -11.61 6.92 0.34
N THR A 56 -12.52 6.54 -0.55
CA THR A 56 -13.01 5.16 -0.63
C THR A 56 -11.93 4.20 -1.12
N ALA A 57 -11.13 4.61 -2.11
CA ALA A 57 -9.97 3.83 -2.56
C ALA A 57 -8.92 3.68 -1.44
N TYR A 58 -8.64 4.75 -0.69
CA TYR A 58 -7.71 4.67 0.45
C TYR A 58 -8.21 3.74 1.56
N ARG A 59 -9.52 3.74 1.83
CA ARG A 59 -10.13 2.81 2.78
C ARG A 59 -9.95 1.36 2.37
N LEU A 60 -10.14 1.06 1.09
CA LEU A 60 -9.89 -0.28 0.56
C LEU A 60 -8.44 -0.71 0.78
N LEU A 61 -7.48 0.16 0.45
CA LEU A 61 -6.05 -0.10 0.69
C LEU A 61 -5.71 -0.22 2.19
N TYR A 62 -6.40 0.53 3.05
CA TYR A 62 -6.21 0.45 4.50
C TYR A 62 -6.63 -0.90 5.07
N TYR A 63 -7.65 -1.56 4.51
CA TYR A 63 -8.01 -2.92 4.93
C TYR A 63 -6.93 -3.96 4.60
N LEU A 64 -6.09 -3.75 3.58
CA LEU A 64 -4.91 -4.60 3.32
C LEU A 64 -3.86 -4.42 4.42
N PHE A 65 -3.73 -3.20 4.95
CA PHE A 65 -2.83 -2.90 6.07
C PHE A 65 -3.28 -3.63 7.34
N THR A 66 -4.54 -3.46 7.75
CA THR A 66 -5.09 -4.10 8.95
C THR A 66 -5.35 -5.60 8.79
N ARG A 67 -5.30 -6.12 7.55
CA ARG A 67 -5.66 -7.50 7.19
C ARG A 67 -7.10 -7.85 7.52
N ASP A 68 -8.00 -6.88 7.41
CA ASP A 68 -9.43 -7.10 7.56
C ASP A 68 -10.02 -7.64 6.25
N ILE A 69 -9.95 -8.95 6.05
CA ILE A 69 -10.41 -9.62 4.83
C ILE A 69 -11.93 -9.49 4.68
N SER A 70 -12.67 -9.47 5.78
CA SER A 70 -14.14 -9.38 5.78
C SER A 70 -14.58 -8.03 5.22
N ASP A 71 -14.11 -6.93 5.79
CA ASP A 71 -14.44 -5.59 5.32
C ASP A 71 -13.85 -5.30 3.93
N LEU A 72 -12.65 -5.81 3.64
CA LEU A 72 -12.04 -5.71 2.33
C LEU A 72 -12.96 -6.30 1.25
N THR A 73 -13.36 -7.56 1.40
CA THR A 73 -14.18 -8.26 0.40
C THR A 73 -15.59 -7.68 0.29
N ALA A 74 -16.18 -7.21 1.39
CA ALA A 74 -17.45 -6.50 1.39
C ALA A 74 -17.37 -5.21 0.55
N LEU A 75 -16.37 -4.36 0.81
CA LEU A 75 -16.20 -3.10 0.09
C LEU A 75 -15.84 -3.34 -1.39
N MET A 76 -15.00 -4.33 -1.71
CA MET A 76 -14.73 -4.71 -3.11
C MET A 76 -16.02 -5.07 -3.84
N THR A 77 -16.86 -5.88 -3.22
CA THR A 77 -18.12 -6.34 -3.82
C THR A 77 -19.06 -5.17 -4.07
N GLU A 78 -19.22 -4.27 -3.09
CA GLU A 78 -20.02 -3.04 -3.22
C GLU A 78 -19.54 -2.18 -4.41
N LEU A 79 -18.23 -1.93 -4.49
CA LEU A 79 -17.63 -1.09 -5.53
C LEU A 79 -17.83 -1.66 -6.95
N LEU A 80 -17.70 -2.98 -7.08
CA LEU A 80 -17.90 -3.69 -8.35
C LEU A 80 -19.39 -3.71 -8.76
N LEU A 81 -20.30 -3.98 -7.82
CA LEU A 81 -21.75 -3.98 -8.09
C LEU A 81 -22.24 -2.60 -8.54
N CYS A 82 -21.73 -1.54 -7.93
CA CYS A 82 -22.06 -0.16 -8.27
C CYS A 82 -21.29 0.38 -9.49
N ARG A 83 -20.40 -0.43 -10.10
CA ARG A 83 -19.52 -0.04 -11.23
C ARG A 83 -18.74 1.26 -10.98
N LYS A 84 -18.39 1.55 -9.72
CA LYS A 84 -17.61 2.77 -9.40
C LYS A 84 -16.22 2.73 -10.05
N ASN A 85 -15.69 1.54 -10.27
CA ASN A 85 -14.42 1.31 -10.94
C ASN A 85 -14.38 1.81 -12.40
N GLU A 86 -15.52 1.84 -13.10
CA GLU A 86 -15.60 2.38 -14.47
C GLU A 86 -15.49 3.91 -14.52
N ARG A 87 -15.61 4.58 -13.37
CA ARG A 87 -15.70 6.05 -13.27
C ARG A 87 -14.51 6.70 -12.56
N SER A 88 -13.71 5.91 -11.85
CA SER A 88 -12.63 6.41 -11.01
C SER A 88 -11.39 5.52 -11.08
N ASP A 89 -10.30 6.10 -11.57
CA ASP A 89 -9.00 5.43 -11.68
C ASP A 89 -8.43 5.04 -10.31
N SER A 90 -8.71 5.81 -9.26
CA SER A 90 -8.26 5.48 -7.90
C SER A 90 -8.97 4.25 -7.35
N ILE A 91 -10.28 4.12 -7.61
CA ILE A 91 -11.06 2.94 -7.23
C ILE A 91 -10.57 1.72 -8.03
N GLN A 92 -10.44 1.83 -9.34
CA GLN A 92 -9.93 0.74 -10.18
C GLN A 92 -8.54 0.29 -9.73
N HIS A 93 -7.63 1.22 -9.48
CA HIS A 93 -6.29 0.91 -8.95
C HIS A 93 -6.35 0.17 -7.60
N SER A 94 -7.13 0.65 -6.65
CA SER A 94 -7.23 0.01 -5.33
C SER A 94 -7.83 -1.39 -5.40
N LEU A 95 -8.81 -1.62 -6.28
CA LEU A 95 -9.35 -2.95 -6.57
C LEU A 95 -8.29 -3.88 -7.18
N ASP A 96 -7.50 -3.38 -8.13
CA ASP A 96 -6.40 -4.13 -8.74
C ASP A 96 -5.32 -4.53 -7.71
N VAL A 97 -5.01 -3.64 -6.75
CA VAL A 97 -4.10 -3.94 -5.64
C VAL A 97 -4.69 -4.99 -4.71
N ALA A 98 -5.97 -4.85 -4.34
CA ALA A 98 -6.67 -5.80 -3.48
C ALA A 98 -6.73 -7.20 -4.10
N LEU A 99 -7.06 -7.30 -5.40
CA LEU A 99 -7.05 -8.56 -6.14
C LEU A 99 -5.64 -9.17 -6.20
N ALA A 100 -4.63 -8.36 -6.51
CA ALA A 100 -3.24 -8.84 -6.51
C ALA A 100 -2.81 -9.37 -5.14
N TRP A 101 -3.23 -8.71 -4.06
CA TRP A 101 -2.95 -9.14 -2.70
C TRP A 101 -3.66 -10.44 -2.32
N LEU A 102 -4.97 -10.55 -2.60
CA LEU A 102 -5.75 -11.76 -2.34
C LEU A 102 -5.24 -12.99 -3.11
N LEU A 103 -4.76 -12.78 -4.34
CA LEU A 103 -4.18 -13.83 -5.17
C LEU A 103 -2.70 -14.13 -4.85
N GLY A 104 -2.08 -13.40 -3.91
CA GLY A 104 -0.68 -13.56 -3.57
C GLY A 104 0.27 -13.21 -4.72
N CYS A 105 -0.12 -12.31 -5.63
CA CYS A 105 0.68 -11.87 -6.78
C CYS A 105 1.54 -10.65 -6.41
N GLN A 106 2.63 -10.86 -5.66
CA GLN A 106 3.43 -9.75 -5.11
C GLN A 106 4.06 -8.86 -6.19
N HIS A 107 4.57 -9.44 -7.28
CA HIS A 107 5.08 -8.68 -8.43
C HIS A 107 4.09 -7.60 -8.90
N ARG A 108 2.81 -7.98 -9.01
CA ARG A 108 1.75 -7.06 -9.46
C ARG A 108 1.50 -5.95 -8.45
N ILE A 109 1.58 -6.23 -7.15
CA ILE A 109 1.44 -5.20 -6.09
C ILE A 109 2.53 -4.13 -6.25
N PHE A 110 3.80 -4.53 -6.43
CA PHE A 110 4.91 -3.59 -6.60
C PHE A 110 4.84 -2.82 -7.91
N LYS A 111 4.37 -3.44 -9.00
CA LYS A 111 4.08 -2.74 -10.25
C LYS A 111 2.95 -1.71 -10.10
N LEU A 112 1.89 -2.04 -9.36
CA LEU A 112 0.80 -1.09 -9.09
C LEU A 112 1.24 0.04 -8.14
N TYR A 113 2.16 -0.22 -7.23
CA TYR A 113 2.72 0.78 -6.34
C TYR A 113 3.45 1.89 -7.10
N THR A 114 4.24 1.55 -8.12
CA THR A 114 5.00 2.55 -8.90
C THR A 114 4.12 3.44 -9.77
N SER A 115 2.89 2.99 -10.08
CA SER A 115 1.89 3.75 -10.85
C SER A 115 0.70 4.18 -9.99
N ALA A 116 0.88 4.32 -8.67
CA ALA A 116 -0.21 4.64 -7.76
C ALA A 116 -0.73 6.08 -7.99
N PRO A 117 -2.05 6.27 -8.17
CA PRO A 117 -2.64 7.60 -8.34
C PRO A 117 -2.75 8.33 -6.99
N LEU A 118 -2.76 9.67 -7.04
CA LEU A 118 -2.97 10.55 -5.87
C LEU A 118 -2.04 10.18 -4.69
N HIS A 119 -2.57 9.98 -3.49
CA HIS A 119 -1.81 9.57 -2.30
C HIS A 119 -1.92 8.06 -2.01
N SER A 120 -2.36 7.24 -2.98
CA SER A 120 -2.49 5.78 -2.79
C SER A 120 -1.16 5.13 -2.39
N SER A 121 -0.03 5.63 -2.91
CA SER A 121 1.31 5.17 -2.52
C SER A 121 1.60 5.35 -1.03
N TYR A 122 1.13 6.43 -0.40
CA TYR A 122 1.30 6.67 1.03
C TYR A 122 0.51 5.67 1.87
N VAL A 123 -0.72 5.33 1.47
CA VAL A 123 -1.50 4.27 2.13
C VAL A 123 -0.81 2.92 1.97
N MET A 124 -0.31 2.63 0.76
CA MET A 124 0.42 1.39 0.49
C MET A 124 1.70 1.26 1.34
N ASN A 125 2.41 2.37 1.59
CA ASN A 125 3.60 2.37 2.45
C ASN A 125 3.34 1.82 3.86
N LEU A 126 2.10 1.86 4.35
CA LEU A 126 1.74 1.28 5.65
C LEU A 126 1.94 -0.24 5.69
N PHE A 127 1.69 -0.94 4.58
CA PHE A 127 1.74 -2.41 4.52
C PHE A 127 2.86 -2.98 3.65
N LEU A 128 3.42 -2.20 2.73
CA LEU A 128 4.47 -2.68 1.84
C LEU A 128 5.74 -3.18 2.52
N PRO A 129 6.23 -2.65 3.67
CA PRO A 129 7.39 -3.23 4.35
C PRO A 129 7.21 -4.72 4.66
N ARG A 130 6.01 -5.11 5.11
CA ARG A 130 5.62 -6.49 5.37
C ARG A 130 5.59 -7.32 4.09
N GLU A 131 4.98 -6.78 3.02
CA GLU A 131 4.89 -7.48 1.73
C GLU A 131 6.25 -7.61 1.04
N ARG A 132 7.15 -6.62 1.18
CA ARG A 132 8.53 -6.66 0.68
C ARG A 132 9.32 -7.79 1.33
N ALA A 133 9.24 -7.91 2.66
CA ALA A 133 9.92 -8.99 3.39
C ALA A 133 9.40 -10.38 2.97
N ALA A 134 8.08 -10.54 2.84
CA ALA A 134 7.48 -11.78 2.38
C ALA A 134 7.88 -12.12 0.94
N TYR A 135 7.85 -11.13 0.04
CA TYR A 135 8.18 -11.33 -1.35
C TYR A 135 9.66 -11.63 -1.57
N PHE A 136 10.55 -10.95 -0.83
CA PHE A 136 11.97 -11.23 -0.86
C PHE A 136 12.28 -12.70 -0.55
N LYS A 137 11.65 -13.29 0.47
CA LYS A 137 11.79 -14.73 0.77
C LYS A 137 11.37 -15.62 -0.41
N ILE A 138 10.31 -15.25 -1.13
CA ILE A 138 9.86 -15.96 -2.33
C ILE A 138 10.91 -15.85 -3.44
N LEU A 139 11.47 -14.67 -3.68
CA LEU A 139 12.54 -14.45 -4.67
C LEU A 139 13.78 -15.31 -4.35
N MET A 140 14.21 -15.34 -3.08
CA MET A 140 15.33 -16.17 -2.65
C MET A 140 15.07 -17.66 -2.82
N LYS A 141 13.81 -18.11 -2.79
CA LYS A 141 13.44 -19.50 -3.10
C LYS A 141 13.40 -19.77 -4.61
N ALA A 142 12.92 -18.82 -5.41
CA ALA A 142 12.61 -19.01 -6.82
C ALA A 142 13.85 -18.93 -7.74
N TYR A 143 14.82 -18.08 -7.42
CA TYR A 143 16.00 -17.85 -8.28
C TYR A 143 17.22 -18.64 -7.81
N ARG A 144 18.08 -19.05 -8.76
CA ARG A 144 19.37 -19.71 -8.53
C ARG A 144 20.38 -19.35 -9.64
N PRO A 145 21.69 -19.32 -9.34
CA PRO A 145 22.29 -19.41 -8.00
C PRO A 145 22.24 -18.07 -7.25
N TRP A 146 22.25 -16.94 -7.96
CA TRP A 146 22.27 -15.60 -7.39
C TRP A 146 21.36 -14.65 -8.16
N VAL A 147 21.04 -13.51 -7.54
CA VAL A 147 20.35 -12.38 -8.18
C VAL A 147 21.12 -11.07 -7.97
N PRO A 148 21.21 -10.19 -8.98
CA PRO A 148 21.77 -8.85 -8.81
C PRO A 148 20.96 -8.00 -7.83
N ILE A 149 21.61 -7.08 -7.12
CA ILE A 149 20.91 -6.07 -6.30
C ILE A 149 19.98 -5.22 -7.15
N THR A 150 20.43 -4.76 -8.32
CA THR A 150 19.63 -3.95 -9.24
C THR A 150 18.30 -4.61 -9.63
N PHE A 151 18.29 -5.94 -9.77
CA PHE A 151 17.05 -6.69 -9.99
C PHE A 151 16.12 -6.56 -8.78
N ILE A 152 16.62 -6.83 -7.56
CA ILE A 152 15.83 -6.69 -6.32
C ILE A 152 15.32 -5.26 -6.12
N THR A 153 16.14 -4.25 -6.41
CA THR A 153 15.78 -2.84 -6.36
C THR A 153 14.56 -2.56 -7.24
N SER A 154 14.59 -3.00 -8.50
CA SER A 154 13.46 -2.85 -9.41
C SER A 154 12.24 -3.68 -9.00
N GLU A 155 12.46 -4.91 -8.55
CA GLU A 155 11.39 -5.89 -8.27
C GLU A 155 10.61 -5.55 -6.99
N LEU A 156 11.28 -4.98 -5.99
CA LEU A 156 10.68 -4.52 -4.73
C LEU A 156 10.33 -3.02 -4.72
N ALA A 157 10.46 -2.37 -5.88
CA ALA A 157 10.18 -0.96 -6.12
C ALA A 157 10.88 -0.03 -5.11
N PHE A 158 12.18 -0.24 -4.91
CA PHE A 158 13.05 0.71 -4.24
C PHE A 158 13.53 1.79 -5.21
N ILE A 159 13.87 2.96 -4.67
CA ILE A 159 14.37 4.09 -5.47
C ILE A 159 15.78 3.79 -6.01
N ASP A 160 16.61 3.16 -5.19
CA ASP A 160 18.00 2.87 -5.50
C ASP A 160 18.53 1.64 -4.74
N ASP A 161 19.73 1.20 -5.14
CA ASP A 161 20.46 0.10 -4.53
C ASP A 161 20.83 0.41 -3.06
N ILE A 162 20.95 1.69 -2.67
CA ILE A 162 21.30 2.09 -1.30
C ILE A 162 20.16 1.76 -0.34
N GLN A 163 18.92 2.10 -0.70
CA GLN A 163 17.72 1.73 0.07
C GLN A 163 17.53 0.23 0.11
N THR A 164 17.81 -0.44 -1.01
CA THR A 164 17.74 -1.90 -1.09
C THR A 164 18.71 -2.54 -0.11
N LEU A 165 19.97 -2.09 -0.07
CA LEU A 165 20.97 -2.58 0.87
C LEU A 165 20.58 -2.34 2.33
N LYS A 166 20.05 -1.14 2.67
CA LYS A 166 19.54 -0.85 4.02
C LYS A 166 18.43 -1.82 4.44
N PHE A 167 17.47 -2.06 3.55
CA PHE A 167 16.41 -3.04 3.79
C PHE A 167 16.96 -4.46 4.01
N LEU A 168 17.97 -4.88 3.24
CA LEU A 168 18.61 -6.19 3.41
C LEU A 168 19.39 -6.30 4.73
N GLU A 169 20.01 -5.20 5.18
CA GLU A 169 20.66 -5.12 6.48
C GLU A 169 19.66 -5.21 7.64
N GLU A 170 18.51 -4.53 7.53
CA GLU A 170 17.42 -4.58 8.50
C GLU A 170 16.75 -5.96 8.57
N LEU A 171 16.60 -6.64 7.42
CA LEU A 171 16.12 -8.03 7.39
C LEU A 171 17.07 -8.98 8.12
N GLY A 172 18.38 -8.69 8.06
CA GLY A 172 19.43 -9.57 8.57
C GLY A 172 19.58 -10.85 7.77
N ASN A 173 20.67 -11.59 8.03
CA ASN A 173 20.90 -12.93 7.51
C ASN A 173 20.94 -13.05 5.97
N VAL A 174 21.20 -11.97 5.23
CA VAL A 174 21.38 -12.02 3.77
C VAL A 174 22.82 -12.41 3.41
N VAL A 175 22.97 -13.41 2.54
CA VAL A 175 24.27 -13.91 2.08
C VAL A 175 24.59 -13.34 0.71
N PHE A 176 25.72 -12.65 0.60
CA PHE A 176 26.22 -12.11 -0.68
C PHE A 176 27.27 -13.03 -1.28
N THR A 177 27.45 -12.98 -2.60
CA THR A 177 28.45 -13.83 -3.28
C THR A 177 29.89 -13.42 -2.97
N ASP A 178 30.10 -12.16 -2.61
CA ASP A 178 31.41 -11.57 -2.30
C ASP A 178 31.25 -10.27 -1.48
N SER A 179 32.37 -9.63 -1.15
CA SER A 179 32.41 -8.39 -0.38
C SER A 179 31.91 -7.15 -1.13
N SER A 180 31.74 -7.21 -2.46
CA SER A 180 31.18 -6.11 -3.25
C SER A 180 29.68 -5.92 -3.03
N ARG A 181 29.00 -6.93 -2.48
CA ARG A 181 27.55 -6.93 -2.20
C ARG A 181 26.68 -6.58 -3.42
N THR A 182 27.17 -6.86 -4.63
CA THR A 182 26.43 -6.59 -5.89
C THR A 182 25.46 -7.71 -6.26
N LYS A 183 25.65 -8.91 -5.69
CA LYS A 183 24.84 -10.11 -5.95
C LYS A 183 24.54 -10.85 -4.66
N ILE A 184 23.30 -11.30 -4.53
CA ILE A 184 22.82 -12.09 -3.39
C ILE A 184 22.87 -13.57 -3.76
N ASP A 185 23.49 -14.39 -2.91
CA ASP A 185 23.39 -15.86 -2.98
C ASP A 185 21.99 -16.28 -2.53
N CYS A 186 21.17 -16.73 -3.48
CA CYS A 186 19.78 -17.10 -3.21
C CYS A 186 19.67 -18.34 -2.33
N LYS A 187 20.59 -19.32 -2.48
CA LYS A 187 20.54 -20.55 -1.68
C LYS A 187 20.95 -20.26 -0.25
N GLY A 188 22.11 -19.62 -0.07
CA GLY A 188 22.61 -19.25 1.26
C GLY A 188 21.61 -18.38 2.00
N THR A 189 21.06 -17.35 1.33
CA THR A 189 20.06 -16.45 1.92
C THR A 189 18.74 -17.15 2.23
N PHE A 190 18.26 -18.06 1.38
CA PHE A 190 17.01 -18.78 1.66
C PHE A 190 17.15 -19.71 2.88
N GLU A 191 18.31 -20.33 3.07
CA GLU A 191 18.57 -21.20 4.22
C GLU A 191 18.69 -20.43 5.53
N SER A 192 19.25 -19.22 5.50
CA SER A 192 19.42 -18.35 6.68
C SER A 192 18.17 -17.54 7.07
N LEU A 193 17.17 -17.44 6.18
CA LEU A 193 15.89 -16.77 6.43
C LEU A 193 14.77 -17.70 6.96
N LYS A 194 15.06 -19.00 7.12
CA LYS A 194 14.19 -19.99 7.76
C LYS A 194 14.11 -19.74 9.26
#